data_AF-A0A6L4ARR4-F1
#
_entry.id   AF-A0A6L4ARR4-F1
#
_cell.length_a   1.000
_cell.length_b   1.000
_cell.length_c   1.000
_cell.angle_alpha   90.00
_cell.angle_beta   90.00
_cell.angle_gamma   90.00
#
_symmetry.space_group_name_H-M   'P 1'
#
loop_
_entity.id
_entity.type
_entity.pdbx_description
1 polymer ?
#
loop_
_entity_poly.entity_id
_entity_poly.type
_entity_poly.pdbx_seq_one_letter_code
_entity_poly.pdbx_strand_id
1 'polypeptide(L)'
;MKRFRLLSLRRRPAAPERPLRDELSSIEQLEERAKALAARFTLDPDPRRGGDRTYRRLDDNARLLEQAYRTLADDVHRGEFVTPAAEWILDNFHLVASEIRGVRQNLPRGYYRELPKLALREQAGTARVYAMAVELIRHTDSRLDRAQLMRFMNSFQSVAPLTIGELWAWPSMLKLALIENLRRLAARTLDGRAARHAADAYVARIDEGGQGELPPLPPELHTAFVVQVLQRIREYGPRLAAIRSAVDAHLATLEMSSEDAIRAEHQEQAATQVSVANVIGSLRLCSSLDWSEYFEAVSLVERVLRQDPPGVYGRMDFASRDRYRQAVEELAGRRAEGGDAQLRVALRAVES
;
A
#
# COMPACT_ATOMS: atom_id res chain seq x y z
N MET A 1 -10.67 2.92 -53.60
CA MET A 1 -11.25 2.39 -52.34
C MET A 1 -10.38 2.84 -51.17
N LYS A 2 -10.92 3.64 -50.25
CA LYS A 2 -10.19 4.40 -49.23
C LYS A 2 -9.69 3.51 -48.08
N ARG A 3 -8.43 3.72 -47.69
CA ARG A 3 -7.76 3.18 -46.49
C ARG A 3 -8.45 3.70 -45.21
N PHE A 4 -8.93 2.81 -44.35
CA PHE A 4 -9.27 3.16 -42.97
C PHE A 4 -8.02 2.99 -42.08
N ARG A 5 -7.43 4.11 -41.68
CA ARG A 5 -6.46 4.17 -40.58
C ARG A 5 -7.24 3.99 -39.28
N LEU A 6 -6.97 2.89 -38.56
CA LEU A 6 -7.34 2.74 -37.16
C LEU A 6 -6.57 3.78 -36.36
N LEU A 7 -7.27 4.85 -35.94
CA LEU A 7 -6.74 5.78 -34.95
C LEU A 7 -6.46 5.00 -33.67
N SER A 8 -5.19 5.01 -33.27
CA SER A 8 -4.75 4.61 -31.95
C SER A 8 -5.52 5.40 -30.90
N LEU A 9 -6.43 4.74 -30.18
CA LEU A 9 -7.04 5.27 -28.97
C LEU A 9 -5.90 5.52 -27.96
N ARG A 10 -5.44 6.77 -27.88
CA ARG A 10 -4.60 7.26 -26.78
C ARG A 10 -5.34 6.91 -25.49
N ARG A 11 -4.82 5.94 -24.73
CA ARG A 11 -5.22 5.68 -23.35
C ARG A 11 -5.12 7.02 -22.60
N ARG A 12 -6.24 7.54 -22.10
CA ARG A 12 -6.23 8.61 -21.09
C ARG A 12 -5.27 8.16 -19.98
N PRO A 13 -4.36 9.02 -19.48
CA PRO A 13 -3.61 8.68 -18.28
C PRO A 13 -4.62 8.36 -17.18
N ALA A 14 -4.45 7.22 -16.51
CA ALA A 14 -5.28 6.88 -15.36
C ALA A 14 -5.09 7.98 -14.30
N ALA A 15 -6.16 8.39 -13.64
CA ALA A 15 -6.09 9.37 -12.56
C ALA A 15 -5.02 8.95 -11.53
N PRO A 16 -4.27 9.91 -10.95
CA PRO A 16 -3.22 9.59 -9.99
C PRO A 16 -3.82 8.82 -8.81
N GLU A 17 -3.27 7.64 -8.58
CA GLU A 17 -3.76 6.75 -7.54
C GLU A 17 -3.43 7.34 -6.16
N ARG A 18 -4.47 7.58 -5.36
CA ARG A 18 -4.32 8.10 -4.00
C ARG A 18 -3.64 7.08 -3.08
N PRO A 19 -2.89 7.54 -2.06
CA PRO A 19 -2.41 6.67 -0.99
C PRO A 19 -3.53 5.82 -0.38
N LEU A 20 -3.18 4.64 0.14
CA LEU A 20 -4.07 3.81 0.94
C LEU A 20 -4.19 4.42 2.34
N ARG A 21 -4.97 5.49 2.45
CA ARG A 21 -5.19 6.26 3.67
C ARG A 21 -6.64 6.74 3.70
N ASP A 22 -7.37 6.34 4.74
CA ASP A 22 -8.70 6.84 5.07
C ASP A 22 -8.77 7.19 6.57
N GLU A 23 -9.98 7.41 7.11
CA GLU A 23 -10.19 7.69 8.52
C GLU A 23 -9.54 6.63 9.43
N LEU A 24 -8.70 7.12 10.34
CA LEU A 24 -7.99 6.28 11.31
C LEU A 24 -9.01 5.61 12.23
N SER A 25 -8.87 4.30 12.37
CA SER A 25 -9.74 3.49 13.21
C SER A 25 -9.10 3.20 14.56
N SER A 26 -9.88 3.27 15.64
CA SER A 26 -9.51 2.67 16.92
C SER A 26 -9.39 1.16 16.77
N ILE A 27 -8.77 0.50 17.75
CA ILE A 27 -8.61 -0.95 17.70
C ILE A 27 -9.95 -1.70 17.76
N GLU A 28 -10.96 -1.19 18.47
CA GLU A 28 -12.33 -1.71 18.47
C GLU A 28 -12.99 -1.54 17.10
N GLN A 29 -12.80 -0.39 16.45
CA GLN A 29 -13.32 -0.15 15.10
C GLN A 29 -12.65 -1.06 14.06
N LEU A 30 -11.37 -1.40 14.25
CA LEU A 30 -10.67 -2.38 13.41
C LEU A 30 -11.23 -3.79 13.59
N GLU A 31 -11.59 -4.20 14.82
CA GLU A 31 -12.24 -5.49 15.07
C GLU A 31 -13.61 -5.60 14.41
N GLU A 32 -14.45 -4.57 14.57
CA GLU A 32 -15.77 -4.53 13.92
C GLU A 32 -15.64 -4.54 12.39
N ARG A 33 -14.64 -3.84 11.86
CA ARG A 33 -14.32 -3.87 10.44
C ARG A 33 -13.86 -5.26 10.00
N ALA A 34 -13.03 -5.94 10.78
CA ALA A 34 -12.59 -7.30 10.49
C ALA A 34 -13.78 -8.28 10.39
N LYS A 35 -14.73 -8.20 11.34
CA LYS A 35 -15.98 -8.98 11.31
C LYS A 35 -16.84 -8.63 10.08
N ALA A 36 -16.99 -7.34 9.77
CA ALA A 36 -17.75 -6.89 8.61
C ALA A 36 -17.13 -7.38 7.28
N LEU A 37 -15.81 -7.37 7.17
CA LEU A 37 -15.10 -7.93 6.01
C LEU A 37 -15.32 -9.43 5.89
N ALA A 38 -15.20 -10.16 7.00
CA ALA A 38 -15.42 -11.60 7.02
C ALA A 38 -16.84 -11.98 6.58
N ALA A 39 -17.86 -11.22 7.02
CA ALA A 39 -19.25 -11.42 6.60
C ALA A 39 -19.48 -11.09 5.10
N ARG A 40 -18.74 -10.12 4.54
CA ARG A 40 -18.89 -9.67 3.15
C ARG A 40 -18.12 -10.53 2.15
N PHE A 41 -17.02 -11.14 2.57
CA PHE A 41 -16.10 -11.82 1.66
C PHE A 41 -16.64 -13.18 1.21
N THR A 42 -17.17 -13.21 -0.01
CA THR A 42 -17.51 -14.44 -0.71
C THR A 42 -16.32 -14.99 -1.48
N LEU A 43 -16.02 -16.28 -1.32
CA LEU A 43 -14.93 -16.95 -2.01
C LEU A 43 -15.32 -17.36 -3.43
N ASP A 44 -14.37 -17.28 -4.35
CA ASP A 44 -14.51 -17.75 -5.73
C ASP A 44 -14.34 -19.28 -5.74
N PRO A 45 -15.31 -20.05 -6.29
CA PRO A 45 -15.19 -21.50 -6.41
C PRO A 45 -14.10 -21.96 -7.38
N ASP A 46 -13.60 -21.11 -8.30
CA ASP A 46 -12.47 -21.39 -9.19
C ASP A 46 -11.31 -20.39 -8.98
N PRO A 47 -10.50 -20.55 -7.92
CA PRO A 47 -9.46 -19.58 -7.54
C PRO A 47 -8.28 -19.53 -8.53
N ARG A 48 -8.16 -20.51 -9.46
CA ARG A 48 -6.98 -20.72 -10.31
C ARG A 48 -6.78 -19.65 -11.38
N ARG A 49 -7.79 -18.80 -11.60
CA ARG A 49 -7.73 -17.70 -12.59
C ARG A 49 -7.07 -16.41 -12.06
N GLY A 50 -6.65 -16.37 -10.79
CA GLY A 50 -6.04 -15.19 -10.17
C GLY A 50 -4.54 -15.34 -9.86
N GLY A 51 -3.71 -14.38 -10.27
CA GLY A 51 -2.29 -14.33 -9.86
C GLY A 51 -1.43 -13.36 -10.65
N ASP A 52 -1.53 -13.41 -11.99
CA ASP A 52 -0.61 -12.66 -12.85
C ASP A 52 -0.71 -11.15 -12.65
N ARG A 53 -1.90 -10.63 -12.30
CA ARG A 53 -2.10 -9.21 -12.00
C ARG A 53 -1.32 -8.77 -10.76
N THR A 54 -1.30 -9.55 -9.69
CA THR A 54 -0.60 -9.21 -8.43
C THR A 54 0.91 -9.13 -8.65
N TYR A 55 1.50 -10.09 -9.35
CA TYR A 55 2.94 -10.06 -9.62
C TYR A 55 3.33 -8.97 -10.61
N ARG A 56 2.55 -8.76 -11.68
CA ARG A 56 2.76 -7.60 -12.57
C ARG A 56 2.72 -6.30 -11.78
N ARG A 57 1.76 -6.18 -10.85
CA ARG A 57 1.65 -5.01 -10.00
C ARG A 57 2.85 -4.85 -9.07
N LEU A 58 3.33 -5.92 -8.45
CA LEU A 58 4.56 -5.88 -7.65
C LEU A 58 5.78 -5.45 -8.49
N ASP A 59 5.89 -5.93 -9.72
CA ASP A 59 6.97 -5.55 -10.63
C ASP A 59 6.89 -4.06 -11.02
N ASP A 60 5.69 -3.56 -11.31
CA ASP A 60 5.44 -2.14 -11.58
C ASP A 60 5.76 -1.28 -10.34
N ASN A 61 5.39 -1.77 -9.14
CA ASN A 61 5.70 -1.09 -7.88
C ASN A 61 7.20 -0.98 -7.66
N ALA A 62 7.93 -2.09 -7.87
CA ALA A 62 9.38 -2.13 -7.73
C ALA A 62 10.09 -1.16 -8.69
N ARG A 63 9.66 -1.13 -9.97
CA ARG A 63 10.24 -0.22 -10.98
C ARG A 63 10.04 1.25 -10.63
N LEU A 64 8.83 1.63 -10.21
CA LEU A 64 8.55 3.03 -9.85
C LEU A 64 9.32 3.44 -8.60
N LEU A 65 9.39 2.57 -7.59
CA LEU A 65 10.17 2.84 -6.39
C LEU A 65 11.68 2.99 -6.69
N GLU A 66 12.22 2.16 -7.58
CA GLU A 66 13.60 2.30 -8.06
C GLU A 66 13.83 3.59 -8.84
N GLN A 67 12.90 3.96 -9.72
CA GLN A 67 12.94 5.25 -10.43
C GLN A 67 12.89 6.42 -9.43
N ALA A 68 12.00 6.36 -8.44
CA ALA A 68 11.89 7.39 -7.42
C ALA A 68 13.19 7.54 -6.63
N TYR A 69 13.79 6.43 -6.20
CA TYR A 69 15.08 6.44 -5.52
C TYR A 69 16.16 7.11 -6.36
N ARG A 70 16.32 6.74 -7.64
CA ARG A 70 17.34 7.33 -8.53
C ARG A 70 17.11 8.81 -8.75
N THR A 71 15.88 9.23 -9.05
CA THR A 71 15.55 10.64 -9.24
C THR A 71 15.86 11.46 -7.98
N LEU A 72 15.43 10.99 -6.81
CA LEU A 72 15.66 11.70 -5.54
C LEU A 72 17.13 11.71 -5.14
N ALA A 73 17.91 10.68 -5.49
CA ALA A 73 19.34 10.63 -5.22
C ALA A 73 20.11 11.64 -6.11
N ASP A 74 19.70 11.78 -7.38
CA ASP A 74 20.25 12.79 -8.28
C ASP A 74 19.98 14.21 -7.77
N ASP A 75 18.81 14.48 -7.17
CA ASP A 75 18.48 15.76 -6.54
C ASP A 75 19.46 16.11 -5.43
N VAL A 76 19.73 15.15 -4.53
CA VAL A 76 20.72 15.32 -3.44
C VAL A 76 22.09 15.65 -4.01
N HIS A 77 22.52 14.96 -5.07
CA HIS A 77 23.82 15.21 -5.69
C HIS A 77 23.92 16.61 -6.31
N ARG A 78 22.80 17.14 -6.84
CA ARG A 78 22.70 18.49 -7.43
C ARG A 78 22.47 19.59 -6.39
N GLY A 79 22.29 19.25 -5.11
CA GLY A 79 21.93 20.21 -4.06
C GLY A 79 20.52 20.77 -4.21
N GLU A 80 19.61 20.04 -4.88
CA GLU A 80 18.21 20.41 -5.01
C GLU A 80 17.47 20.18 -3.68
N PHE A 81 16.36 20.89 -3.47
CA PHE A 81 15.55 20.73 -2.27
C PHE A 81 14.89 19.34 -2.22
N VAL A 82 15.15 18.61 -1.13
CA VAL A 82 14.56 17.29 -0.87
C VAL A 82 13.53 17.43 0.26
N THR A 83 12.34 16.86 0.06
CA THR A 83 11.31 16.87 1.10
C THR A 83 11.60 15.82 2.17
N PRO A 84 11.11 15.98 3.41
CA PRO A 84 11.28 14.97 4.45
C PRO A 84 10.77 13.57 4.06
N ALA A 85 9.69 13.50 3.27
CA ALA A 85 9.19 12.22 2.75
C ALA A 85 10.18 11.57 1.77
N ALA A 86 10.85 12.37 0.93
CA ALA A 86 11.88 11.88 0.02
C ALA A 86 13.13 11.38 0.75
N GLU A 87 13.56 12.08 1.81
CA GLU A 87 14.65 11.63 2.68
C GLU A 87 14.37 10.24 3.27
N TRP A 88 13.18 10.03 3.84
CA TRP A 88 12.77 8.71 4.34
C TRP A 88 12.84 7.62 3.29
N ILE A 89 12.43 7.90 2.04
CA ILE A 89 12.52 6.94 0.92
C ILE A 89 13.99 6.61 0.61
N LEU A 90 14.85 7.62 0.53
CA LEU A 90 16.27 7.46 0.22
C LEU A 90 16.99 6.62 1.28
N ASP A 91 16.84 7.00 2.55
CA ASP A 91 17.53 6.36 3.68
C ASP A 91 17.14 4.89 3.84
N ASN A 92 15.91 4.53 3.46
CA ASN A 92 15.34 3.21 3.70
C ASN A 92 15.16 2.37 2.44
N PHE A 93 15.64 2.81 1.28
CA PHE A 93 15.42 2.08 0.02
C PHE A 93 16.00 0.66 0.04
N HIS A 94 17.12 0.45 0.75
CA HIS A 94 17.73 -0.87 0.91
C HIS A 94 16.79 -1.89 1.57
N LEU A 95 16.04 -1.47 2.59
CA LEU A 95 15.01 -2.27 3.26
C LEU A 95 13.86 -2.55 2.29
N VAL A 96 13.36 -1.54 1.57
CA VAL A 96 12.28 -1.70 0.61
C VAL A 96 12.66 -2.73 -0.46
N ALA A 97 13.88 -2.64 -0.99
CA ALA A 97 14.41 -3.58 -1.97
C ALA A 97 14.55 -5.01 -1.41
N SER A 98 14.96 -5.17 -0.14
CA SER A 98 15.01 -6.49 0.50
C SER A 98 13.62 -7.07 0.71
N GLU A 99 12.63 -6.27 1.13
CA GLU A 99 11.27 -6.73 1.34
C GLU A 99 10.58 -7.13 0.02
N ILE A 100 10.82 -6.41 -1.09
CA ILE A 100 10.34 -6.81 -2.43
C ILE A 100 10.90 -8.19 -2.81
N ARG A 101 12.20 -8.43 -2.58
CA ARG A 101 12.82 -9.74 -2.83
C ARG A 101 12.24 -10.82 -1.90
N GLY A 102 12.06 -10.51 -0.62
CA GLY A 102 11.48 -11.40 0.38
C GLY A 102 10.06 -11.84 0.01
N VAL A 103 9.22 -10.91 -0.46
CA VAL A 103 7.87 -11.25 -0.97
C VAL A 103 7.95 -12.23 -2.14
N ARG A 104 8.85 -12.02 -3.12
CA ARG A 104 9.00 -12.94 -4.26
C ARG A 104 9.44 -14.34 -3.84
N GLN A 105 10.27 -14.44 -2.81
CA GLN A 105 10.77 -15.72 -2.27
C GLN A 105 9.71 -16.45 -1.45
N ASN A 106 9.05 -15.75 -0.53
CA ASN A 106 8.10 -16.34 0.43
C ASN A 106 6.68 -16.47 -0.10
N LEU A 107 6.38 -15.85 -1.25
CA LEU A 107 5.11 -15.99 -1.94
C LEU A 107 5.34 -16.38 -3.41
N PRO A 108 5.76 -17.63 -3.70
CA PRO A 108 5.85 -18.12 -5.07
C PRO A 108 4.50 -18.11 -5.79
N ARG A 109 4.52 -18.02 -7.13
CA ARG A 109 3.30 -17.94 -7.94
C ARG A 109 2.35 -19.11 -7.73
N GLY A 110 2.90 -20.32 -7.54
CA GLY A 110 2.11 -21.52 -7.25
C GLY A 110 1.34 -21.37 -5.94
N TYR A 111 2.04 -20.99 -4.87
CA TYR A 111 1.44 -20.75 -3.57
C TYR A 111 0.35 -19.67 -3.63
N TYR A 112 0.62 -18.52 -4.27
CA TYR A 112 -0.42 -17.49 -4.42
C TYR A 112 -1.66 -18.00 -5.17
N ARG A 113 -1.51 -18.85 -6.20
CA ARG A 113 -2.65 -19.38 -6.97
C ARG A 113 -3.54 -20.31 -6.15
N GLU A 114 -2.99 -20.96 -5.12
CA GLU A 114 -3.73 -21.84 -4.23
C GLU A 114 -4.53 -21.09 -3.16
N LEU A 115 -4.18 -19.82 -2.88
CA LEU A 115 -4.87 -19.02 -1.88
C LEU A 115 -6.32 -18.69 -2.31
N PRO A 116 -7.30 -18.79 -1.38
CA PRO A 116 -8.69 -18.42 -1.62
C PRO A 116 -8.83 -17.00 -2.22
N LYS A 117 -9.57 -16.91 -3.31
CA LYS A 117 -9.83 -15.65 -4.03
C LYS A 117 -11.22 -15.12 -3.72
N LEU A 118 -11.37 -13.81 -3.77
CA LEU A 118 -12.68 -13.16 -3.66
C LEU A 118 -13.45 -13.27 -4.98
N ALA A 119 -14.75 -13.59 -4.88
CA ALA A 119 -15.68 -13.61 -6.02
C ALA A 119 -16.26 -12.22 -6.35
N LEU A 120 -16.14 -11.26 -5.42
CA LEU A 120 -16.72 -9.92 -5.55
C LEU A 120 -16.14 -9.20 -6.77
N ARG A 121 -16.98 -8.70 -7.68
CA ARG A 121 -16.56 -8.19 -9.02
C ARG A 121 -15.40 -7.19 -8.99
N GLU A 122 -15.38 -6.27 -8.02
CA GLU A 122 -14.32 -5.26 -7.89
C GLU A 122 -12.98 -5.84 -7.40
N GLN A 123 -13.04 -6.96 -6.68
CA GLN A 123 -11.90 -7.64 -6.07
C GLN A 123 -11.65 -9.02 -6.68
N ALA A 124 -12.32 -9.34 -7.80
CA ALA A 124 -12.27 -10.66 -8.43
C ALA A 124 -10.83 -11.08 -8.72
N GLY A 125 -10.48 -12.30 -8.31
CA GLY A 125 -9.13 -12.86 -8.45
C GLY A 125 -8.08 -12.32 -7.46
N THR A 126 -8.49 -11.50 -6.49
CA THR A 126 -7.64 -11.03 -5.39
C THR A 126 -7.67 -12.03 -4.24
N ALA A 127 -6.51 -12.36 -3.66
CA ALA A 127 -6.47 -13.18 -2.45
C ALA A 127 -7.21 -12.47 -1.31
N ARG A 128 -8.09 -13.17 -0.60
CA ARG A 128 -8.84 -12.59 0.51
C ARG A 128 -7.94 -11.96 1.56
N VAL A 129 -6.87 -12.65 1.94
CA VAL A 129 -5.85 -12.15 2.87
C VAL A 129 -5.11 -10.90 2.38
N TYR A 130 -4.98 -10.68 1.06
CA TYR A 130 -4.46 -9.42 0.53
C TYR A 130 -5.47 -8.28 0.71
N ALA A 131 -6.74 -8.53 0.44
CA ALA A 131 -7.80 -7.54 0.64
C ALA A 131 -7.91 -7.15 2.13
N MET A 132 -7.77 -8.11 3.04
CA MET A 132 -7.67 -7.85 4.49
C MET A 132 -6.50 -6.92 4.83
N ALA A 133 -5.30 -7.19 4.29
CA ALA A 133 -4.12 -6.37 4.53
C ALA A 133 -4.29 -4.93 4.03
N VAL A 134 -4.87 -4.75 2.84
CA VAL A 134 -5.17 -3.43 2.26
C VAL A 134 -6.13 -2.63 3.15
N GLU A 135 -7.20 -3.27 3.66
CA GLU A 135 -8.16 -2.62 4.56
C GLU A 135 -7.53 -2.22 5.89
N LEU A 136 -6.72 -3.10 6.48
CA LEU A 136 -6.02 -2.78 7.72
C LEU A 136 -5.08 -1.58 7.55
N ILE A 137 -4.27 -1.57 6.48
CA ILE A 137 -3.31 -0.49 6.18
C ILE A 137 -4.02 0.84 5.94
N ARG A 138 -5.13 0.81 5.18
CA ARG A 138 -5.96 1.98 4.87
C ARG A 138 -6.45 2.71 6.12
N HIS A 139 -6.86 1.95 7.14
CA HIS A 139 -7.46 2.48 8.38
C HIS A 139 -6.48 2.64 9.54
N THR A 140 -5.20 2.38 9.30
CA THR A 140 -4.11 2.60 10.27
C THR A 140 -3.07 3.59 9.77
N ASP A 141 -3.26 4.16 8.57
CA ASP A 141 -2.22 4.90 7.85
C ASP A 141 -0.89 4.13 7.79
N SER A 142 -0.99 2.82 7.54
CA SER A 142 0.13 1.88 7.56
C SER A 142 0.88 1.76 8.89
N ARG A 143 0.40 2.33 10.01
CA ARG A 143 1.02 2.19 11.34
C ARG A 143 0.52 0.90 11.98
N LEU A 144 1.31 -0.16 11.84
CA LEU A 144 0.99 -1.49 12.36
C LEU A 144 1.72 -1.75 13.67
N ASP A 145 1.05 -2.47 14.58
CA ASP A 145 1.67 -3.12 15.72
C ASP A 145 1.15 -4.57 15.90
N ARG A 146 1.86 -5.35 16.72
CA ARG A 146 1.53 -6.77 16.93
C ARG A 146 0.12 -6.96 17.51
N ALA A 147 -0.33 -6.09 18.41
CA ALA A 147 -1.64 -6.22 19.06
C ALA A 147 -2.78 -5.97 18.06
N GLN A 148 -2.65 -4.95 17.21
CA GLN A 148 -3.58 -4.68 16.12
C GLN A 148 -3.66 -5.86 15.15
N LEU A 149 -2.51 -6.41 14.72
CA LEU A 149 -2.47 -7.57 13.84
C LEU A 149 -3.18 -8.78 14.46
N MET A 150 -3.01 -9.03 15.75
CA MET A 150 -3.65 -10.16 16.44
C MET A 150 -5.16 -9.95 16.61
N ARG A 151 -5.59 -8.77 17.07
CA ARG A 151 -7.02 -8.48 17.29
C ARG A 151 -7.80 -8.50 15.99
N PHE A 152 -7.29 -7.84 14.95
CA PHE A 152 -7.89 -7.85 13.61
C PHE A 152 -8.03 -9.28 13.06
N MET A 153 -6.95 -10.08 13.13
CA MET A 153 -6.96 -11.45 12.64
C MET A 153 -7.95 -12.35 13.39
N ASN A 154 -7.99 -12.26 14.73
CA ASN A 154 -8.90 -13.05 15.55
C ASN A 154 -10.36 -12.64 15.34
N SER A 155 -10.66 -11.34 15.23
CA SER A 155 -12.02 -10.85 14.94
C SER A 155 -12.50 -11.21 13.53
N PHE A 156 -11.61 -11.26 12.54
CA PHE A 156 -11.96 -11.79 11.23
C PHE A 156 -12.34 -13.28 11.32
N GLN A 157 -11.48 -14.08 11.96
CA GLN A 157 -11.65 -15.53 12.07
C GLN A 157 -12.82 -15.96 12.96
N SER A 158 -13.34 -15.10 13.83
CA SER A 158 -14.56 -15.40 14.59
C SER A 158 -15.82 -15.47 13.71
N VAL A 159 -15.74 -14.96 12.48
CA VAL A 159 -16.84 -15.01 11.49
C VAL A 159 -16.49 -15.92 10.32
N ALA A 160 -15.26 -15.86 9.82
CA ALA A 160 -14.81 -16.68 8.69
C ALA A 160 -13.41 -17.27 8.95
N PRO A 161 -13.32 -18.56 9.34
CA PRO A 161 -12.05 -19.23 9.56
C PRO A 161 -11.13 -19.18 8.33
N LEU A 162 -9.87 -18.82 8.57
CA LEU A 162 -8.82 -18.82 7.56
C LEU A 162 -8.15 -20.19 7.52
N THR A 163 -7.68 -20.55 6.34
CA THR A 163 -6.84 -21.74 6.16
C THR A 163 -5.43 -21.52 6.75
N ILE A 164 -4.75 -22.60 7.13
CA ILE A 164 -3.34 -22.57 7.54
C ILE A 164 -2.48 -21.88 6.46
N GLY A 165 -2.68 -22.23 5.19
CA GLY A 165 -2.06 -21.54 4.05
C GLY A 165 -2.36 -20.04 3.97
N GLU A 166 -3.57 -19.57 4.28
CA GLU A 166 -3.88 -18.12 4.35
C GLU A 166 -3.10 -17.42 5.48
N LEU A 167 -3.02 -18.05 6.66
CA LEU A 167 -2.30 -17.50 7.81
C LEU A 167 -0.79 -17.38 7.52
N TRP A 168 -0.19 -18.38 6.86
CA TRP A 168 1.22 -18.32 6.44
C TRP A 168 1.49 -17.30 5.33
N ALA A 169 0.49 -16.97 4.52
CA ALA A 169 0.63 -15.95 3.48
C ALA A 169 0.56 -14.52 4.04
N TRP A 170 -0.03 -14.34 5.23
CA TRP A 170 -0.28 -13.04 5.86
C TRP A 170 0.93 -12.08 5.89
N PRO A 171 2.17 -12.51 6.25
CA PRO A 171 3.33 -11.62 6.26
C PRO A 171 3.63 -11.03 4.88
N SER A 172 3.53 -11.87 3.85
CA SER A 172 3.76 -11.46 2.46
C SER A 172 2.64 -10.55 1.94
N MET A 173 1.41 -10.74 2.41
CA MET A 173 0.28 -9.86 2.06
C MET A 173 0.40 -8.47 2.66
N LEU A 174 0.81 -8.38 3.93
CA LEU A 174 1.13 -7.10 4.58
C LEU A 174 2.23 -6.37 3.82
N LYS A 175 3.34 -7.04 3.54
CA LYS A 175 4.46 -6.47 2.77
C LYS A 175 4.03 -6.01 1.38
N LEU A 176 3.26 -6.82 0.64
CA LEU A 176 2.70 -6.43 -0.66
C LEU A 176 1.90 -5.14 -0.59
N ALA A 177 0.99 -5.03 0.39
CA ALA A 177 0.11 -3.87 0.54
C ALA A 177 0.88 -2.62 1.03
N LEU A 178 1.88 -2.79 1.90
CA LEU A 178 2.79 -1.71 2.32
C LEU A 178 3.63 -1.19 1.16
N ILE A 179 4.20 -2.08 0.33
CA ILE A 179 4.97 -1.71 -0.87
C ILE A 179 4.07 -0.98 -1.89
N GLU A 180 2.85 -1.44 -2.08
CA GLU A 180 1.85 -0.76 -2.92
C GLU A 180 1.54 0.65 -2.41
N ASN A 181 1.39 0.83 -1.10
CA ASN A 181 1.17 2.16 -0.52
C ASN A 181 2.40 3.05 -0.66
N LEU A 182 3.60 2.52 -0.41
CA LEU A 182 4.85 3.25 -0.60
C LEU A 182 5.00 3.74 -2.04
N ARG A 183 4.65 2.91 -3.02
CA ARG A 183 4.65 3.31 -4.44
C ARG A 183 3.72 4.50 -4.70
N ARG A 184 2.52 4.50 -4.12
CA ARG A 184 1.56 5.62 -4.24
C ARG A 184 2.13 6.90 -3.62
N LEU A 185 2.72 6.80 -2.44
CA LEU A 185 3.35 7.92 -1.74
C LEU A 185 4.55 8.46 -2.52
N ALA A 186 5.44 7.58 -3.00
CA ALA A 186 6.60 7.95 -3.80
C ALA A 186 6.21 8.63 -5.11
N ALA A 187 5.19 8.13 -5.82
CA ALA A 187 4.66 8.78 -7.02
C ALA A 187 4.18 10.20 -6.70
N ARG A 188 3.44 10.37 -5.60
CA ARG A 188 2.96 11.69 -5.17
C ARG A 188 4.11 12.64 -4.81
N THR A 189 5.15 12.13 -4.15
CA THR A 189 6.37 12.90 -3.86
C THR A 189 7.05 13.37 -5.14
N LEU A 190 7.14 12.50 -6.16
CA LEU A 190 7.70 12.85 -7.47
C LEU A 190 6.83 13.87 -8.24
N ASP A 191 5.51 13.76 -8.17
CA ASP A 191 4.58 14.71 -8.80
C ASP A 191 4.74 16.12 -8.19
N GLY A 192 4.78 16.20 -6.86
CA GLY A 192 5.04 17.46 -6.15
C GLY A 192 6.43 18.03 -6.45
N ARG A 193 7.45 17.17 -6.56
CA ARG A 193 8.80 17.56 -7.00
C ARG A 193 8.77 18.14 -8.41
N ALA A 194 8.16 17.44 -9.36
CA ALA A 194 8.07 17.90 -10.76
C ALA A 194 7.33 19.24 -10.88
N ALA A 195 6.27 19.43 -10.08
CA ALA A 195 5.54 20.69 -10.02
C ALA A 195 6.40 21.87 -9.52
N ARG A 196 7.24 21.66 -8.50
CA ARG A 196 8.18 22.69 -8.02
C ARG A 196 9.23 23.05 -9.09
N HIS A 197 9.83 22.07 -9.76
CA HIS A 197 10.77 22.36 -10.85
C HIS A 197 10.10 23.07 -12.03
N ALA A 198 8.86 22.71 -12.36
CA ALA A 198 8.11 23.40 -13.40
C ALA A 198 7.86 24.87 -13.03
N ALA A 199 7.64 25.18 -11.75
CA ALA A 199 7.51 26.55 -11.26
C ALA A 199 8.84 27.32 -11.34
N ASP A 200 9.95 26.72 -10.91
CA ASP A 200 11.27 27.35 -11.02
C ASP A 200 11.64 27.62 -12.48
N ALA A 201 11.42 26.66 -13.39
CA ALA A 201 11.64 26.83 -14.83
C ALA A 201 10.69 27.88 -15.44
N TYR A 202 9.46 27.98 -14.94
CA TYR A 202 8.52 29.01 -15.36
C TYR A 202 9.05 30.41 -15.00
N VAL A 203 9.51 30.61 -13.77
CA VAL A 203 10.11 31.88 -13.31
C VAL A 203 11.39 32.20 -14.06
N ALA A 204 12.29 31.22 -14.27
CA ALA A 204 13.52 31.43 -15.02
C ALA A 204 13.28 31.94 -16.45
N ARG A 205 12.27 31.41 -17.16
CA ARG A 205 11.89 31.89 -18.50
C ARG A 205 11.42 33.34 -18.50
N ILE A 206 10.75 33.78 -17.43
CA ILE A 206 10.33 35.19 -17.28
C ILE A 206 11.56 36.08 -17.10
N ASP A 207 12.54 35.61 -16.33
CA ASP A 207 13.77 36.35 -16.11
C ASP A 207 14.57 36.51 -17.42
N GLU A 208 14.75 35.42 -18.17
CA GLU A 208 15.39 35.40 -19.50
C GLU A 208 14.65 36.29 -20.52
N GLY A 209 13.32 36.32 -20.48
CA GLY A 209 12.48 37.11 -21.38
C GLY A 209 12.48 38.62 -21.13
N GLY A 210 13.12 39.10 -20.05
CA GLY A 210 13.21 40.54 -19.76
C GLY A 210 11.84 41.19 -19.50
N GLN A 211 11.52 42.27 -20.22
CA GLN A 211 10.21 42.92 -20.19
C GLN A 211 9.27 42.44 -21.31
N GLY A 212 9.57 41.29 -21.91
CA GLY A 212 8.70 40.66 -22.90
C GLY A 212 7.36 40.19 -22.32
N GLU A 213 6.53 39.64 -23.21
CA GLU A 213 5.24 39.08 -22.82
C GLU A 213 5.42 37.92 -21.84
N LEU A 214 4.63 37.93 -20.76
CA LEU A 214 4.69 36.90 -19.74
C LEU A 214 4.17 35.57 -20.31
N PRO A 215 4.86 34.45 -20.11
CA PRO A 215 4.36 33.15 -20.54
C PRO A 215 3.03 32.86 -19.81
N PRO A 216 2.05 32.22 -20.48
CA PRO A 216 0.80 31.87 -19.84
C PRO A 216 1.03 30.82 -18.75
N LEU A 217 0.22 30.88 -17.69
CA LEU A 217 0.20 29.85 -16.67
C LEU A 217 -0.20 28.49 -17.28
N PRO A 218 0.36 27.38 -16.79
CA PRO A 218 -0.12 26.05 -17.14
C PRO A 218 -1.63 25.90 -16.87
N PRO A 219 -2.37 25.14 -17.71
CA PRO A 219 -3.82 25.00 -17.58
C PRO A 219 -4.25 24.25 -16.31
N GLU A 220 -3.41 23.34 -15.82
CA GLU A 220 -3.60 22.63 -14.56
C GLU A 220 -2.46 23.00 -13.62
N LEU A 221 -2.80 23.66 -12.50
CA LEU A 221 -1.83 24.11 -11.52
C LEU A 221 -1.85 23.17 -10.32
N HIS A 222 -0.76 22.42 -10.14
CA HIS A 222 -0.53 21.65 -8.92
C HIS A 222 -0.28 22.62 -7.75
N THR A 223 -0.76 22.31 -6.54
CA THR A 223 -0.59 23.19 -5.36
C THR A 223 0.87 23.52 -5.08
N ALA A 224 1.76 22.53 -5.12
CA ALA A 224 3.22 22.75 -5.06
C ALA A 224 3.78 23.73 -6.11
N PHE A 225 3.24 23.77 -7.34
CA PHE A 225 3.64 24.76 -8.34
C PHE A 225 3.24 26.15 -7.88
N VAL A 226 1.99 26.32 -7.44
CA VAL A 226 1.45 27.60 -6.96
C VAL A 226 2.27 28.12 -5.78
N VAL A 227 2.52 27.29 -4.78
CA VAL A 227 3.30 27.65 -3.59
C VAL A 227 4.74 28.03 -3.96
N GLN A 228 5.38 27.29 -4.86
CA GLN A 228 6.73 27.61 -5.34
C GLN A 228 6.75 28.96 -6.08
N VAL A 229 5.79 29.22 -6.97
CA VAL A 229 5.68 30.51 -7.65
C VAL A 229 5.46 31.65 -6.65
N LEU A 230 4.56 31.49 -5.67
CA LEU A 230 4.32 32.50 -4.63
C LEU A 230 5.58 32.79 -3.80
N GLN A 231 6.39 31.76 -3.51
CA GLN A 231 7.68 31.93 -2.84
C GLN A 231 8.64 32.76 -3.71
N ARG A 232 8.82 32.42 -4.98
CA ARG A 232 9.66 33.19 -5.91
C ARG A 232 9.16 34.63 -6.07
N ILE A 233 7.86 34.86 -6.18
CA ILE A 233 7.29 36.21 -6.29
C ILE A 233 7.69 37.09 -5.09
N ARG A 234 7.73 36.54 -3.88
CA ARG A 234 8.21 37.28 -2.69
C ARG A 234 9.69 37.64 -2.79
N GLU A 235 10.51 36.80 -3.41
CA GLU A 235 11.94 37.02 -3.61
C GLU A 235 12.23 38.09 -4.70
N TYR A 236 11.43 38.16 -5.77
CA TYR A 236 11.71 39.00 -6.95
C TYR A 236 10.84 40.28 -7.08
N GLY A 237 9.84 40.50 -6.23
CA GLY A 237 9.15 41.80 -6.08
C GLY A 237 8.19 42.20 -7.21
N PRO A 238 8.07 43.51 -7.54
CA PRO A 238 6.98 44.06 -8.39
C PRO A 238 6.91 43.51 -9.82
N ARG A 239 8.03 43.02 -10.37
CA ARG A 239 8.10 42.49 -11.75
C ARG A 239 7.11 41.36 -11.99
N LEU A 240 6.82 40.57 -10.95
CA LEU A 240 5.94 39.41 -11.05
C LEU A 240 4.50 39.70 -10.56
N ALA A 241 4.10 40.97 -10.44
CA ALA A 241 2.77 41.37 -9.96
C ALA A 241 1.62 40.83 -10.84
N ALA A 242 1.79 40.82 -12.16
CA ALA A 242 0.78 40.27 -13.07
C ALA A 242 0.60 38.75 -12.90
N ILE A 243 1.69 38.02 -12.67
CA ILE A 243 1.65 36.58 -12.38
C ILE A 243 0.98 36.34 -11.03
N ARG A 244 1.30 37.16 -10.03
CA ARG A 244 0.62 37.09 -8.72
C ARG A 244 -0.88 37.24 -8.89
N SER A 245 -1.33 38.26 -9.63
CA SER A 245 -2.75 38.47 -9.89
C SER A 245 -3.39 37.29 -10.64
N ALA A 246 -2.69 36.67 -11.58
CA ALA A 246 -3.18 35.49 -12.29
C ALA A 246 -3.27 34.25 -11.40
N VAL A 247 -2.30 34.04 -10.50
CA VAL A 247 -2.32 32.97 -9.49
C VAL A 247 -3.46 33.20 -8.49
N ASP A 248 -3.61 34.41 -7.97
CA ASP A 248 -4.69 34.76 -7.03
C ASP A 248 -6.06 34.60 -7.71
N ALA A 249 -6.20 34.98 -8.98
CA ALA A 249 -7.42 34.76 -9.76
C ALA A 249 -7.72 33.26 -9.94
N HIS A 250 -6.70 32.44 -10.23
CA HIS A 250 -6.86 30.99 -10.30
C HIS A 250 -7.31 30.39 -8.96
N LEU A 251 -6.67 30.76 -7.86
CA LEU A 251 -7.04 30.29 -6.53
C LEU A 251 -8.46 30.72 -6.14
N ALA A 252 -8.88 31.92 -6.53
CA ALA A 252 -10.25 32.38 -6.32
C ALA A 252 -11.29 31.52 -7.07
N THR A 253 -10.96 30.96 -8.25
CA THR A 253 -11.85 30.00 -8.94
C THR A 253 -12.05 28.69 -8.16
N LEU A 254 -11.12 28.38 -7.26
CA LEU A 254 -11.15 27.22 -6.37
C LEU A 254 -11.63 27.59 -4.96
N GLU A 255 -12.11 28.82 -4.74
CA GLU A 255 -12.49 29.35 -3.43
C GLU A 255 -11.35 29.29 -2.38
N MET A 256 -10.10 29.38 -2.83
CA MET A 256 -8.91 29.32 -1.97
C MET A 256 -8.18 30.66 -1.94
N SER A 257 -7.58 31.00 -0.80
CA SER A 257 -6.58 32.06 -0.71
C SER A 257 -5.15 31.53 -0.94
N SER A 258 -4.21 32.44 -1.18
CA SER A 258 -2.77 32.11 -1.21
C SER A 258 -2.29 31.47 0.10
N GLU A 259 -2.81 31.90 1.26
CA GLU A 259 -2.48 31.29 2.57
C GLU A 259 -3.06 29.88 2.70
N ASP A 260 -4.27 29.65 2.19
CA ASP A 260 -4.88 28.32 2.17
C ASP A 260 -4.08 27.34 1.30
N ALA A 261 -3.61 27.79 0.13
CA ALA A 261 -2.77 26.99 -0.76
C ALA A 261 -1.44 26.60 -0.10
N ILE A 262 -0.77 27.55 0.57
CA ILE A 262 0.47 27.30 1.33
C ILE A 262 0.22 26.31 2.46
N ARG A 263 -0.83 26.53 3.26
CA ARG A 263 -1.20 25.65 4.36
C ARG A 263 -1.53 24.23 3.86
N ALA A 264 -2.29 24.10 2.79
CA ALA A 264 -2.66 22.82 2.21
C ALA A 264 -1.44 22.04 1.71
N GLU A 265 -0.50 22.69 1.02
CA GLU A 265 0.75 22.05 0.56
C GLU A 265 1.59 21.56 1.74
N HIS A 266 1.79 22.38 2.78
CA HIS A 266 2.56 21.97 3.96
C HIS A 266 1.89 20.81 4.71
N GLN A 267 0.56 20.85 4.88
CA GLN A 267 -0.19 19.75 5.49
C GLN A 267 -0.06 18.46 4.68
N GLU A 268 -0.11 18.54 3.35
CA GLU A 268 0.03 17.36 2.50
C GLU A 268 1.45 16.77 2.54
N GLN A 269 2.49 17.62 2.55
CA GLN A 269 3.87 17.17 2.71
C GLN A 269 4.10 16.50 4.07
N ALA A 270 3.60 17.10 5.15
CA ALA A 270 3.68 16.53 6.50
C ALA A 270 2.93 15.19 6.58
N ALA A 271 1.73 15.12 6.03
CA ALA A 271 0.94 13.88 6.02
C ALA A 271 1.63 12.79 5.19
N THR A 272 2.21 13.14 4.03
CA THR A 272 2.98 12.19 3.21
C THR A 272 4.23 11.69 3.95
N GLN A 273 4.95 12.57 4.64
CA GLN A 273 6.10 12.20 5.46
C GLN A 273 5.72 11.17 6.54
N VAL A 274 4.65 11.43 7.29
CA VAL A 274 4.17 10.51 8.34
C VAL A 274 3.78 9.16 7.74
N SER A 275 3.02 9.14 6.65
CA SER A 275 2.61 7.90 5.98
C SER A 275 3.82 7.10 5.49
N VAL A 276 4.84 7.76 4.90
CA VAL A 276 6.08 7.08 4.47
C VAL A 276 6.81 6.48 5.68
N ALA A 277 6.98 7.23 6.76
CA ALA A 277 7.62 6.76 7.98
C ALA A 277 6.87 5.55 8.59
N ASN A 278 5.54 5.60 8.62
CA ASN A 278 4.69 4.49 9.08
C ASN A 278 4.87 3.24 8.21
N VAL A 279 4.88 3.38 6.88
CA VAL A 279 5.13 2.26 5.97
C VAL A 279 6.49 1.62 6.23
N ILE A 280 7.54 2.42 6.36
CA ILE A 280 8.90 1.93 6.67
C ILE A 280 8.93 1.22 8.03
N GLY A 281 8.34 1.82 9.06
CA GLY A 281 8.25 1.23 10.39
C GLY A 281 7.53 -0.13 10.38
N SER A 282 6.44 -0.23 9.63
CA SER A 282 5.67 -1.48 9.49
C SER A 282 6.37 -2.53 8.64
N LEU A 283 7.14 -2.14 7.62
CA LEU A 283 8.02 -3.07 6.91
C LEU A 283 9.09 -3.65 7.85
N ARG A 284 9.70 -2.81 8.69
CA ARG A 284 10.63 -3.28 9.73
C ARG A 284 9.96 -4.22 10.72
N LEU A 285 8.77 -3.88 11.23
CA LEU A 285 7.98 -4.77 12.08
C LEU A 285 7.75 -6.14 11.41
N CYS A 286 7.34 -6.14 10.13
CA CYS A 286 7.10 -7.38 9.40
C CYS A 286 8.38 -8.20 9.17
N SER A 287 9.55 -7.57 9.20
CA SER A 287 10.85 -8.25 9.07
C SER A 287 11.36 -8.82 10.41
N SER A 288 10.98 -8.22 11.55
CA SER A 288 11.47 -8.61 12.87
C SER A 288 10.51 -9.48 13.67
N LEU A 289 9.23 -9.52 13.32
CA LEU A 289 8.24 -10.32 14.03
C LEU A 289 8.50 -11.83 13.86
N ASP A 290 8.42 -12.59 14.95
CA ASP A 290 8.39 -14.05 14.88
C ASP A 290 7.02 -14.51 14.35
N TRP A 291 6.99 -14.83 13.07
CA TRP A 291 5.78 -15.28 12.39
C TRP A 291 5.32 -16.67 12.82
N SER A 292 6.20 -17.50 13.39
CA SER A 292 5.85 -18.80 13.96
C SER A 292 5.04 -18.60 15.24
N GLU A 293 5.51 -17.72 16.12
CA GLU A 293 4.80 -17.35 17.35
C GLU A 293 3.47 -16.65 17.03
N TYR A 294 3.47 -15.73 16.06
CA TYR A 294 2.25 -15.06 15.60
C TYR A 294 1.23 -16.07 15.06
N PHE A 295 1.66 -17.00 14.19
CA PHE A 295 0.80 -18.02 13.60
C PHE A 295 0.13 -18.86 14.69
N GLU A 296 0.88 -19.35 15.69
CA GLU A 296 0.32 -20.17 16.75
C GLU A 296 -0.69 -19.42 17.63
N ALA A 297 -0.49 -18.11 17.82
CA ALA A 297 -1.41 -17.27 18.59
C ALA A 297 -2.77 -17.06 17.89
N VAL A 298 -2.78 -17.06 16.54
CA VAL A 298 -4.00 -16.75 15.76
C VAL A 298 -4.63 -17.97 15.09
N SER A 299 -3.91 -19.09 14.97
CA SER A 299 -4.41 -20.28 14.29
C SER A 299 -5.51 -20.99 15.08
N LEU A 300 -6.71 -21.06 14.49
CA LEU A 300 -7.83 -21.81 15.08
C LEU A 300 -7.54 -23.32 15.12
N VAL A 301 -6.85 -23.85 14.10
CA VAL A 301 -6.42 -25.25 14.07
C VAL A 301 -5.43 -25.54 15.19
N GLU A 302 -4.44 -24.67 15.39
CA GLU A 302 -3.48 -24.80 16.51
C GLU A 302 -4.20 -24.82 17.86
N ARG A 303 -5.19 -23.92 18.04
CA ARG A 303 -5.98 -23.85 19.27
C ARG A 303 -6.75 -25.14 19.55
N VAL A 304 -7.29 -25.78 18.51
CA VAL A 304 -7.97 -27.07 18.64
C VAL A 304 -6.99 -28.19 18.95
N LEU A 305 -5.89 -28.32 18.20
CA LEU A 305 -4.90 -29.38 18.41
C LEU A 305 -4.26 -29.31 19.82
N ARG A 306 -4.13 -28.12 20.40
CA ARG A 306 -3.69 -27.94 21.80
C ARG A 306 -4.66 -28.48 22.85
N GLN A 307 -5.89 -28.80 22.49
CA GLN A 307 -6.88 -29.44 23.36
C GLN A 307 -6.73 -30.97 23.39
N ASP A 308 -5.71 -31.52 22.74
CA ASP A 308 -5.26 -32.92 22.85
C ASP A 308 -5.36 -33.44 24.30
N PRO A 309 -6.17 -34.48 24.61
CA PRO A 309 -6.46 -34.87 25.99
C PRO A 309 -5.21 -35.29 26.80
N PRO A 310 -4.24 -36.03 26.24
CA PRO A 310 -2.95 -36.29 26.88
C PRO A 310 -2.02 -35.07 27.00
N GLY A 311 -2.36 -33.94 26.36
CA GLY A 311 -1.57 -32.71 26.33
C GLY A 311 -0.18 -32.90 25.73
N VAL A 312 0.01 -33.90 24.86
CA VAL A 312 1.29 -34.19 24.21
C VAL A 312 1.55 -33.16 23.14
N TYR A 313 0.54 -32.84 22.32
CA TYR A 313 0.67 -31.87 21.23
C TYR A 313 1.25 -30.52 21.72
N GLY A 314 0.69 -29.95 22.79
CA GLY A 314 1.12 -28.64 23.30
C GLY A 314 2.55 -28.61 23.87
N ARG A 315 3.16 -29.77 24.16
CA ARG A 315 4.54 -29.92 24.65
C ARG A 315 5.55 -30.19 23.54
N MET A 316 5.08 -30.43 22.31
CA MET A 316 5.94 -30.68 21.16
C MET A 316 6.64 -29.41 20.68
N ASP A 317 7.81 -29.59 20.06
CA ASP A 317 8.49 -28.51 19.35
C ASP A 317 7.66 -28.03 18.14
N PHE A 318 8.02 -26.86 17.63
CA PHE A 318 7.32 -26.24 16.51
C PHE A 318 7.27 -27.15 15.28
N ALA A 319 8.40 -27.80 14.95
CA ALA A 319 8.51 -28.65 13.76
C ALA A 319 7.59 -29.87 13.83
N SER A 320 7.46 -30.50 15.00
CA SER A 320 6.53 -31.62 15.18
C SER A 320 5.08 -31.15 15.09
N ARG A 321 4.72 -30.04 15.74
CA ARG A 321 3.37 -29.46 15.62
C ARG A 321 3.04 -29.07 14.19
N ASP A 322 4.02 -28.58 13.44
CA ASP A 322 3.83 -28.24 12.03
C ASP A 322 3.47 -29.46 11.16
N ARG A 323 4.06 -30.62 11.42
CA ARG A 323 3.70 -31.87 10.72
C ARG A 323 2.24 -32.26 10.94
N TYR A 324 1.72 -32.09 12.15
CA TYR A 324 0.30 -32.34 12.44
C TYR A 324 -0.59 -31.34 11.70
N ARG A 325 -0.21 -30.06 11.65
CA ARG A 325 -0.94 -29.03 10.90
C ARG A 325 -0.94 -29.33 9.39
N GLN A 326 0.19 -29.77 8.83
CA GLN A 326 0.28 -30.24 7.44
C GLN A 326 -0.63 -31.45 7.19
N ALA A 327 -0.66 -32.43 8.10
CA ALA A 327 -1.57 -33.57 7.99
C ALA A 327 -3.05 -33.13 8.01
N VAL A 328 -3.41 -32.14 8.83
CA VAL A 328 -4.76 -31.54 8.82
C VAL A 328 -5.07 -30.90 7.46
N GLU A 329 -4.13 -30.16 6.85
CA GLU A 329 -4.33 -29.58 5.51
C GLU A 329 -4.52 -30.66 4.43
N GLU A 330 -3.72 -31.72 4.48
CA GLU A 330 -3.80 -32.83 3.53
C GLU A 330 -5.14 -33.58 3.64
N LEU A 331 -5.58 -33.88 4.86
CA LEU A 331 -6.83 -34.58 5.14
C LEU A 331 -8.07 -33.74 4.83
N ALA A 332 -8.03 -32.43 5.07
CA ALA A 332 -9.11 -31.53 4.68
C ALA A 332 -9.24 -31.43 3.15
N GLY A 333 -8.14 -31.68 2.43
CA GLY A 333 -8.05 -31.64 0.98
C GLY A 333 -7.82 -30.24 0.45
N ARG A 334 -6.96 -30.13 -0.58
CA ARG A 334 -6.55 -28.84 -1.19
C ARG A 334 -7.67 -28.03 -1.84
N ARG A 335 -8.88 -28.58 -1.94
CA ARG A 335 -10.07 -27.92 -2.51
C ARG A 335 -11.08 -27.47 -1.45
N ALA A 336 -10.79 -27.67 -0.18
CA ALA A 336 -11.75 -27.30 0.84
C ALA A 336 -11.98 -25.80 0.85
N GLU A 337 -13.25 -25.40 0.73
CA GLU A 337 -13.67 -24.00 0.68
C GLU A 337 -13.52 -23.37 2.07
N GLY A 338 -12.34 -22.81 2.35
CA GLY A 338 -12.05 -22.06 3.57
C GLY A 338 -11.55 -22.89 4.77
N GLY A 339 -11.30 -22.19 5.89
CA GLY A 339 -10.69 -22.79 7.08
C GLY A 339 -11.59 -23.78 7.83
N ASP A 340 -12.90 -23.79 7.58
CA ASP A 340 -13.87 -24.65 8.29
C ASP A 340 -13.58 -26.14 8.13
N ALA A 341 -13.12 -26.56 6.94
CA ALA A 341 -12.80 -27.96 6.70
C ALA A 341 -11.57 -28.42 7.49
N GLN A 342 -10.53 -27.58 7.54
CA GLN A 342 -9.33 -27.85 8.35
C GLN A 342 -9.69 -27.90 9.84
N LEU A 343 -10.58 -27.00 10.29
CA LEU A 343 -11.06 -26.99 11.67
C LEU A 343 -11.84 -28.28 12.01
N ARG A 344 -12.72 -28.76 11.13
CA ARG A 344 -13.43 -30.04 11.32
C ARG A 344 -12.49 -31.25 11.42
N VAL A 345 -11.44 -31.28 10.60
CA VAL A 345 -10.43 -32.35 10.66
C VAL A 345 -9.66 -32.29 11.99
N ALA A 346 -9.25 -31.11 12.43
CA ALA A 346 -8.56 -30.93 13.70
C ALA A 346 -9.44 -31.36 14.90
N LEU A 347 -10.73 -31.01 14.90
CA LEU A 347 -11.67 -31.41 15.95
C LEU A 347 -11.80 -32.93 16.04
N ARG A 348 -12.00 -33.61 14.89
CA ARG A 348 -12.06 -35.08 14.85
C ARG A 348 -10.79 -35.75 15.35
N ALA A 349 -9.63 -35.14 15.10
CA ALA A 349 -8.34 -35.68 15.53
C ALA A 349 -8.14 -35.59 17.06
N VAL A 350 -8.80 -34.67 17.74
CA VAL A 350 -8.71 -34.47 19.20
C VAL A 350 -9.83 -35.22 19.95
N GLU A 351 -10.96 -35.46 19.29
CA GLU A 351 -12.09 -36.26 19.81
C GLU A 351 -11.84 -37.78 19.76
N SER A 352 -10.91 -38.25 18.91
CA SER A 352 -10.53 -39.66 18.74
C SER A 352 -9.46 -40.06 19.74
#